data_AF-A0A438I1Y8-F1
#
_entry.id   AF-A0A438I1Y8-F1
#
_cell.length_a   1.000
_cell.length_b   1.000
_cell.length_c   1.000
_cell.angle_alpha   90.00
_cell.angle_beta   90.00
_cell.angle_gamma   90.00
#
_symmetry.space_group_name_H-M   'P 1'
#
loop_
_entity.id
_entity.type
_entity.pdbx_description
1 polymer ?
#
loop_
_entity_poly.entity_id
_entity_poly.type
_entity_poly.pdbx_seq_one_letter_code
_entity_poly.pdbx_strand_id
1 'polypeptide(L)'
;MQYLNTNHSLYHAVLKVEKDRNLLSKEAKRAAHYLRVDFEKGGIHLAADKLDRVNQLHVEIAHLCREFSENIITDPGSVDIFPASRIPKHLHHLFKPIYGLNSSTLRGSSGSRDNIKEKGFRITTEPGTLSSILQWASDAEVRKMAYIQGNSVPHANLAVLDKLIAARHEIAQVICLHVQYFD
;
A
#
# COMPACT_ATOMS: atom_id res chain seq x y z
N MET A 1 -2.38 -14.71 14.54
CA MET A 1 -1.63 -14.92 15.81
C MET A 1 -1.48 -13.56 16.49
N GLN A 2 -2.38 -13.22 17.43
CA GLN A 2 -2.15 -12.13 18.38
C GLN A 2 -3.09 -12.27 19.60
N TYR A 3 -2.91 -13.35 20.35
CA TYR A 3 -3.41 -13.47 21.74
C TYR A 3 -2.30 -13.05 22.74
N LEU A 4 -1.30 -12.30 22.29
CA LEU A 4 -0.23 -11.82 23.16
C LEU A 4 -0.56 -10.39 23.59
N ASN A 5 -1.09 -10.30 24.82
CA ASN A 5 -1.05 -9.15 25.75
C ASN A 5 -2.37 -8.90 26.51
N THR A 6 -3.15 -9.96 26.78
CA THR A 6 -4.33 -9.89 27.65
C THR A 6 -4.20 -10.72 28.94
N ASN A 7 -2.98 -11.20 29.24
CA ASN A 7 -2.75 -11.97 30.47
C ASN A 7 -2.70 -11.02 31.69
N HIS A 8 -3.84 -10.91 32.38
CA HIS A 8 -3.98 -10.10 33.59
C HIS A 8 -2.99 -10.47 34.70
N SER A 9 -2.65 -11.75 34.86
CA SER A 9 -1.69 -12.19 35.88
C SER A 9 -0.29 -11.63 35.63
N LEU A 10 0.17 -11.63 34.37
CA LEU A 10 1.45 -11.05 33.98
C LEU A 10 1.44 -9.52 34.15
N TYR A 11 0.36 -8.87 33.75
CA TYR A 11 0.21 -7.42 33.91
C TYR A 11 0.24 -6.98 35.38
N HIS A 12 -0.48 -7.68 36.26
CA HIS A 12 -0.43 -7.39 37.70
C HIS A 12 0.95 -7.64 38.30
N ALA A 13 1.69 -8.65 37.83
CA ALA A 13 3.06 -8.88 38.24
C ALA A 13 3.98 -7.72 37.82
N VAL A 14 3.86 -7.24 36.58
CA VAL A 14 4.62 -6.09 36.08
C VAL A 14 4.31 -4.82 36.88
N LEU A 15 3.03 -4.54 37.16
CA LEU A 15 2.62 -3.41 38.01
C LEU A 15 3.21 -3.48 39.42
N LYS A 16 3.24 -4.67 40.03
CA LYS A 16 3.83 -4.86 41.36
C LYS A 16 5.33 -4.56 41.35
N VAL A 17 6.04 -5.05 40.33
CA VAL A 17 7.47 -4.88 40.15
C VAL A 17 7.83 -3.41 39.84
N GLU A 18 7.03 -2.70 39.04
CA GLU A 18 7.24 -1.28 38.72
C GLU A 18 7.02 -0.38 39.95
N LYS A 19 6.06 -0.71 40.82
CA LYS A 19 5.80 0.01 42.08
C LYS A 19 6.90 -0.18 43.12
N ASP A 20 7.57 -1.33 43.13
CA ASP A 20 8.65 -1.62 44.07
C ASP A 20 9.98 -1.03 43.60
N ARG A 21 10.19 0.25 43.91
CA ARG A 21 11.34 1.04 43.45
C ARG A 21 12.70 0.50 43.90
N ASN A 22 12.74 -0.37 44.90
CA ASN A 22 13.96 -0.85 45.54
C ASN A 22 14.51 -2.13 44.89
N LEU A 23 13.74 -2.83 44.05
CA LEU A 23 14.13 -4.13 43.50
C LEU A 23 14.79 -4.09 42.13
N LEU A 24 14.74 -2.96 41.41
CA LEU A 24 15.08 -2.91 39.99
C LEU A 24 16.19 -1.92 39.64
N SER A 25 17.10 -2.37 38.76
CA SER A 25 18.04 -1.51 38.04
C SER A 25 17.29 -0.51 37.14
N LYS A 26 17.97 0.55 36.69
CA LYS A 26 17.39 1.54 35.76
C LYS A 26 16.84 0.89 34.49
N GLU A 27 17.56 -0.09 33.95
CA GLU A 27 17.14 -0.81 32.75
C GLU A 27 15.95 -1.72 33.02
N ALA A 28 15.94 -2.43 34.15
CA ALA A 28 14.82 -3.28 34.53
C ALA A 28 13.53 -2.46 34.77
N LYS A 29 13.65 -1.25 35.33
CA LYS A 29 12.51 -0.30 35.42
C LYS A 29 11.99 0.11 34.06
N ARG A 30 12.90 0.42 33.12
CA ARG A 30 12.54 0.80 31.76
C ARG A 30 11.85 -0.34 31.00
N ALA A 31 12.37 -1.56 31.13
CA ALA A 31 11.77 -2.75 30.55
C ALA A 31 10.36 -3.03 31.12
N ALA A 32 10.21 -2.96 32.46
CA ALA A 32 8.91 -3.13 33.12
C ALA A 32 7.90 -2.07 32.65
N HIS A 33 8.34 -0.82 32.53
CA HIS A 33 7.51 0.27 32.01
C HIS A 33 7.03 0.01 30.57
N TYR A 34 7.94 -0.35 29.65
CA TYR A 34 7.55 -0.66 28.27
C TYR A 34 6.62 -1.86 28.19
N LEU A 35 6.87 -2.89 28.99
CA LEU A 35 6.01 -4.07 29.04
C LEU A 35 4.60 -3.72 29.53
N ARG A 36 4.46 -2.85 30.54
CA ARG A 36 3.15 -2.32 30.99
C ARG A 36 2.45 -1.58 29.84
N VAL A 37 3.16 -0.68 29.17
CA VAL A 37 2.62 0.09 28.03
C VAL A 37 2.17 -0.84 26.89
N ASP A 38 2.89 -1.94 26.63
CA ASP A 38 2.51 -2.93 25.61
C ASP A 38 1.26 -3.73 25.99
N PHE A 39 1.04 -4.00 27.28
CA PHE A 39 -0.22 -4.57 27.77
C PHE A 39 -1.39 -3.59 27.59
N GLU A 40 -1.18 -2.32 27.91
CA GLU A 40 -2.20 -1.28 27.76
C GLU A 40 -2.57 -1.04 26.31
N LYS A 41 -1.58 -0.95 25.42
CA LYS A 41 -1.79 -0.92 23.96
C LYS A 41 -2.40 -2.20 23.41
N GLY A 42 -2.18 -3.33 24.10
CA GLY A 42 -2.85 -4.60 23.82
C GLY A 42 -4.31 -4.64 24.25
N GLY A 43 -4.83 -3.57 24.88
CA GLY A 43 -6.23 -3.50 25.30
C GLY A 43 -6.54 -4.32 26.55
N ILE A 44 -5.56 -4.58 27.43
CA ILE A 44 -5.77 -5.35 28.66
C ILE A 44 -6.81 -4.76 29.61
N HIS A 45 -7.09 -3.46 29.47
CA HIS A 45 -8.06 -2.70 30.25
C HIS A 45 -9.45 -2.67 29.59
N LEU A 46 -9.59 -3.18 28.36
CA LEU A 46 -10.84 -3.18 27.63
C LEU A 46 -11.76 -4.29 28.14
N ALA A 47 -13.07 -4.02 28.12
CA ALA A 47 -14.08 -5.06 28.27
C ALA A 47 -14.03 -6.05 27.09
N ALA A 48 -14.51 -7.27 27.30
CA ALA A 48 -14.39 -8.37 26.34
C ALA A 48 -14.99 -8.02 24.95
N ASP A 49 -16.11 -7.31 24.91
CA ASP A 49 -16.77 -6.86 23.68
C ASP A 49 -15.91 -5.90 22.86
N LYS A 50 -15.26 -4.93 23.53
CA LYS A 50 -14.35 -3.98 22.88
C LYS A 50 -13.07 -4.66 22.40
N LEU A 51 -12.55 -5.60 23.19
CA LEU A 51 -11.38 -6.40 22.83
C LEU A 51 -11.67 -7.26 21.59
N ASP A 52 -12.83 -7.92 21.53
CA ASP A 52 -13.27 -8.69 20.38
C ASP A 52 -13.40 -7.82 19.13
N ARG A 53 -13.94 -6.60 19.26
CA ARG A 53 -14.00 -5.63 18.15
C ARG A 53 -12.61 -5.22 17.66
N VAL A 54 -11.67 -4.93 18.57
CA VAL A 54 -10.27 -4.61 18.21
C VAL A 54 -9.61 -5.79 17.49
N ASN A 55 -9.82 -7.02 17.95
CA ASN A 55 -9.32 -8.22 17.29
C ASN A 55 -9.89 -8.37 15.87
N GLN A 56 -11.18 -8.14 15.69
CA GLN A 56 -11.82 -8.16 14.37
C GLN A 56 -11.23 -7.09 13.44
N LEU A 57 -11.01 -5.87 13.94
CA LEU A 57 -10.39 -4.78 13.19
C LEU A 57 -8.94 -5.09 12.79
N HIS A 58 -8.15 -5.76 13.64
CA HIS A 58 -6.81 -6.21 13.28
C HIS A 58 -6.83 -7.23 12.13
N VAL A 59 -7.77 -8.17 12.16
CA VAL A 59 -7.95 -9.15 11.07
C VAL A 59 -8.36 -8.43 9.78
N GLU A 60 -9.28 -7.47 9.86
CA GLU A 60 -9.71 -6.66 8.73
C GLU A 60 -8.55 -5.86 8.13
N ILE A 61 -7.75 -5.17 8.96
CA ILE A 61 -6.55 -4.45 8.51
C ILE A 61 -5.56 -5.39 7.82
N ALA A 62 -5.33 -6.59 8.36
CA ALA A 62 -4.43 -7.56 7.74
C ALA A 62 -4.94 -7.99 6.36
N HIS A 63 -6.25 -8.21 6.22
CA HIS A 63 -6.87 -8.50 4.92
C HIS A 63 -6.74 -7.33 3.95
N LEU A 64 -7.06 -6.11 4.37
CA LEU A 64 -6.96 -4.91 3.53
C LEU A 64 -5.51 -4.64 3.07
N CYS A 65 -4.50 -4.85 3.93
CA CYS A 65 -3.09 -4.73 3.54
C CYS A 65 -2.71 -5.75 2.44
N ARG A 66 -3.24 -6.97 2.54
CA ARG A 66 -3.04 -8.00 1.52
C ARG A 66 -3.73 -7.63 0.21
N GLU A 67 -4.99 -7.22 0.27
CA GLU A 67 -5.77 -6.76 -0.89
C GLU A 67 -5.07 -5.59 -1.59
N PHE A 68 -4.59 -4.60 -0.83
CA PHE A 68 -3.81 -3.47 -1.37
C PHE A 68 -2.60 -3.94 -2.20
N SER A 69 -1.86 -4.91 -1.67
CA SER A 69 -0.66 -5.45 -2.31
C SER A 69 -1.00 -6.29 -3.55
N GLU A 70 -2.06 -7.12 -3.46
CA GLU A 70 -2.55 -7.93 -4.58
C GLU A 70 -3.06 -7.07 -5.74
N ASN A 71 -3.73 -5.95 -5.45
CA ASN A 71 -4.20 -5.02 -6.48
C ASN A 71 -3.02 -4.43 -7.28
N ILE A 72 -1.89 -4.10 -6.62
CA ILE A 72 -0.70 -3.56 -7.32
C ILE A 72 -0.12 -4.59 -8.29
N ILE A 73 -0.15 -5.87 -7.92
CA ILE A 73 0.37 -6.96 -8.74
C ILE A 73 -0.56 -7.27 -9.91
N THR A 74 -1.87 -7.25 -9.68
CA THR A 74 -2.89 -7.65 -10.65
C THR A 74 -3.25 -6.55 -11.65
N ASP A 75 -3.23 -5.29 -11.22
CA ASP A 75 -3.44 -4.12 -12.09
C ASP A 75 -2.28 -3.13 -11.96
N PRO A 76 -1.13 -3.44 -12.58
CA PRO A 76 0.01 -2.52 -12.61
C PRO A 76 -0.24 -1.31 -13.50
N GLY A 77 -1.33 -1.26 -14.28
CA GLY A 77 -1.59 -0.26 -15.31
C GLY A 77 -0.72 -0.39 -16.57
N SER A 78 -1.13 0.32 -17.63
CA SER A 78 -0.33 0.39 -18.86
C SER A 78 -0.59 1.67 -19.66
N VAL A 79 0.41 2.07 -20.46
CA VAL A 79 0.33 3.18 -21.40
C VAL A 79 0.72 2.69 -22.79
N ASP A 80 -0.07 3.09 -23.80
CA ASP A 80 0.20 2.80 -25.20
C ASP A 80 0.92 3.99 -25.86
N ILE A 81 2.11 3.76 -26.40
CA ILE A 81 2.95 4.79 -27.03
C ILE A 81 3.06 4.55 -28.53
N PHE A 82 2.65 5.57 -29.29
CA PHE A 82 2.80 5.64 -30.74
C PHE A 82 3.50 6.95 -31.16
N PRO A 83 4.33 6.93 -32.22
CA PRO A 83 4.92 5.74 -32.85
C PRO A 83 5.96 5.05 -31.96
N ALA A 84 6.30 3.80 -32.32
CA ALA A 84 7.37 3.02 -31.69
C ALA A 84 8.75 3.71 -31.69
N SER A 85 8.98 4.68 -32.59
CA SER A 85 10.20 5.49 -32.64
C SER A 85 10.39 6.43 -31.45
N ARG A 86 9.32 6.73 -30.70
CA ARG A 86 9.40 7.52 -29.44
C ARG A 86 10.09 6.77 -28.31
N ILE A 87 10.22 5.45 -28.43
CA ILE A 87 10.90 4.61 -27.46
C ILE A 87 12.33 4.30 -27.93
N PRO A 88 13.35 4.49 -27.09
CA PRO A 88 14.72 4.08 -27.40
C PRO A 88 14.81 2.60 -27.79
N LYS A 89 15.55 2.30 -28.86
CA LYS A 89 15.67 0.93 -29.42
C LYS A 89 16.10 -0.12 -28.40
N HIS A 90 17.01 0.24 -27.49
CA HIS A 90 17.50 -0.68 -26.47
C HIS A 90 16.42 -1.08 -25.46
N LEU A 91 15.32 -0.33 -25.32
CA LEU A 91 14.20 -0.67 -24.44
C LEU A 91 13.10 -1.48 -25.13
N HIS A 92 13.15 -1.66 -26.46
CA HIS A 92 12.06 -2.31 -27.21
C HIS A 92 11.77 -3.74 -26.75
N HIS A 93 12.79 -4.45 -26.25
CA HIS A 93 12.66 -5.81 -25.74
C HIS A 93 11.87 -5.90 -24.42
N LEU A 94 11.70 -4.79 -23.72
CA LEU A 94 10.98 -4.73 -22.44
C LEU A 94 9.47 -4.55 -22.62
N PHE A 95 9.01 -4.16 -23.82
CA PHE A 95 7.63 -3.73 -24.03
C PHE A 95 6.91 -4.57 -25.07
N LYS A 96 5.61 -4.75 -24.89
CA LYS A 96 4.79 -5.51 -25.82
C LYS A 96 4.49 -4.66 -27.06
N PRO A 97 4.83 -5.11 -28.29
CA PRO A 97 4.47 -4.38 -29.49
C PRO A 97 2.94 -4.40 -29.70
N ILE A 98 2.41 -3.25 -30.11
CA ILE A 98 0.99 -3.06 -30.45
C ILE A 98 0.90 -2.35 -31.81
N TYR A 99 -0.26 -2.45 -32.46
CA TYR A 99 -0.49 -1.88 -33.79
C TYR A 99 -1.78 -1.06 -33.78
N GLY A 100 -1.66 0.25 -34.01
CA GLY A 100 -2.77 1.20 -34.04
C GLY A 100 -3.27 1.42 -35.47
N LEU A 101 -4.53 1.85 -35.60
CA LEU A 101 -5.06 2.35 -36.87
C LEU A 101 -4.67 3.82 -37.00
N ASN A 102 -4.07 4.22 -38.13
CA ASN A 102 -3.68 5.61 -38.35
C ASN A 102 -4.93 6.52 -38.33
N SER A 103 -4.97 7.55 -37.48
CA SER A 103 -6.05 8.55 -37.49
C SER A 103 -5.89 9.59 -38.61
N SER A 104 -4.73 9.59 -39.29
CA SER A 104 -4.41 10.50 -40.40
C SER A 104 -5.19 10.21 -41.69
N THR A 105 -5.98 9.13 -41.76
CA THR A 105 -6.75 8.76 -42.97
C THR A 105 -8.20 9.25 -43.00
N LEU A 106 -8.68 10.00 -41.99
CA LEU A 106 -10.05 10.53 -41.98
C LEU A 106 -10.25 11.83 -42.79
N ARG A 107 -9.21 12.41 -43.39
CA ARG A 107 -9.33 13.54 -44.33
C ARG A 107 -8.74 13.19 -45.69
N GLY A 108 -9.56 12.58 -46.52
CA GLY A 108 -9.48 12.67 -47.98
C GLY A 108 -8.35 11.90 -48.64
N SER A 109 -8.65 10.70 -49.15
CA SER A 109 -8.55 10.45 -50.60
C SER A 109 -9.03 9.03 -50.90
N SER A 110 -9.82 8.96 -51.96
CA SER A 110 -10.21 7.72 -52.63
C SER A 110 -8.96 7.10 -53.29
N GLY A 111 -8.71 5.81 -53.05
CA GLY A 111 -7.84 4.99 -53.89
C GLY A 111 -6.46 4.64 -53.32
N SER A 112 -6.40 3.70 -52.37
CA SER A 112 -5.40 2.61 -52.25
C SER A 112 -5.48 2.04 -50.83
N ARG A 113 -5.92 0.79 -50.72
CA ARG A 113 -6.33 0.14 -49.47
C ARG A 113 -5.15 -0.56 -48.79
N ASP A 114 -4.14 0.19 -48.40
CA ASP A 114 -3.18 -0.26 -47.38
C ASP A 114 -3.38 0.60 -46.13
N ASN A 115 -4.22 0.12 -45.22
CA ASN A 115 -4.28 0.63 -43.86
C ASN A 115 -2.95 0.26 -43.17
N ILE A 116 -1.89 1.04 -43.39
CA ILE A 116 -0.62 0.86 -42.70
C ILE A 116 -0.90 1.02 -41.21
N LYS A 117 -0.87 -0.09 -40.46
CA LYS A 117 -1.01 -0.05 -39.01
C LYS A 117 0.27 0.53 -38.40
N GLU A 118 0.20 1.67 -37.74
CA GLU A 118 1.35 2.25 -37.04
C GLU A 118 1.74 1.35 -35.87
N LYS A 119 3.02 0.95 -35.84
CA LYS A 119 3.59 0.17 -34.74
C LYS A 119 3.81 1.07 -33.53
N GLY A 120 3.38 0.61 -32.36
CA GLY A 120 3.64 1.22 -31.05
C GLY A 120 4.08 0.19 -30.02
N PHE A 121 4.21 0.65 -28.78
CA PHE A 121 4.53 -0.21 -27.63
C PHE A 121 3.54 0.03 -26.50
N ARG A 122 3.10 -1.07 -25.87
CA ARG A 122 2.41 -1.05 -24.58
C ARG A 122 3.44 -1.20 -23.48
N ILE A 123 3.50 -0.20 -22.62
CA ILE A 123 4.39 -0.14 -21.45
C ILE A 123 3.55 -0.46 -20.22
N THR A 124 3.83 -1.57 -19.55
CA THR A 124 3.29 -1.86 -18.22
C THR A 124 3.98 -0.97 -17.19
N THR A 125 3.23 -0.47 -16.21
CA THR A 125 3.78 0.43 -15.18
C THR A 125 4.23 -0.30 -13.90
N GLU A 126 4.59 -1.58 -14.04
CA GLU A 126 5.25 -2.33 -12.97
C GLU A 126 6.61 -1.69 -12.58
N PRO A 127 7.09 -1.85 -11.33
CA PRO A 127 8.22 -1.08 -10.81
C PRO A 127 9.50 -1.12 -11.66
N GLY A 128 9.87 -2.29 -12.19
CA GLY A 128 11.09 -2.44 -13.01
C GLY A 128 10.98 -1.73 -14.37
N THR A 129 9.83 -1.90 -15.02
CA THR A 129 9.52 -1.32 -16.34
C THR A 129 9.35 0.19 -16.24
N LEU A 130 8.67 0.67 -15.19
CA LEU A 130 8.52 2.09 -14.88
C LEU A 130 9.86 2.77 -14.59
N SER A 131 10.71 2.14 -13.77
CA SER A 131 12.05 2.69 -13.49
C SER A 131 12.89 2.82 -14.77
N SER A 132 12.83 1.80 -15.64
CA SER A 132 13.56 1.79 -16.91
C SER A 132 13.09 2.91 -17.85
N ILE A 133 11.78 3.12 -17.99
CA ILE A 133 11.28 4.18 -18.88
C ILE A 133 11.60 5.58 -18.33
N LEU A 134 11.52 5.79 -17.01
CA LEU A 134 11.81 7.08 -16.40
C LEU A 134 13.31 7.46 -16.49
N GLN A 135 14.21 6.48 -16.44
CA GLN A 135 15.65 6.71 -16.55
C GLN A 135 16.10 6.88 -18.00
N TRP A 136 15.61 6.04 -18.91
CA TRP A 136 16.25 5.85 -20.22
C TRP A 136 15.46 6.41 -21.41
N ALA A 137 14.17 6.74 -21.25
CA ALA A 137 13.40 7.34 -22.33
C ALA A 137 13.82 8.80 -22.58
N SER A 138 14.19 9.14 -23.82
CA SER A 138 14.53 10.52 -24.19
C SER A 138 13.31 11.44 -24.24
N ASP A 139 12.15 10.90 -24.63
CA ASP A 139 10.91 11.66 -24.81
C ASP A 139 10.25 12.01 -23.45
N ALA A 140 10.10 13.31 -23.18
CA ALA A 140 9.56 13.83 -21.92
C ALA A 140 8.07 13.47 -21.72
N GLU A 141 7.28 13.46 -22.79
CA GLU A 141 5.87 13.11 -22.70
C GLU A 141 5.68 11.62 -22.45
N VAL A 142 6.56 10.77 -22.99
CA VAL A 142 6.57 9.33 -22.64
C VAL A 142 6.84 9.13 -21.15
N ARG A 143 7.86 9.81 -20.60
CA ARG A 143 8.16 9.74 -19.16
C ARG A 143 6.99 10.22 -18.31
N LYS A 144 6.38 11.35 -18.69
CA LYS A 144 5.23 11.94 -17.99
C LYS A 144 4.03 11.00 -17.97
N MET A 145 3.65 10.43 -19.12
CA MET A 145 2.51 9.50 -19.21
C MET A 145 2.76 8.25 -18.36
N ALA A 146 3.95 7.65 -18.45
CA ALA A 146 4.31 6.48 -17.64
C ALA A 146 4.31 6.81 -16.14
N TYR A 147 4.83 7.97 -15.74
CA TYR A 147 4.83 8.42 -14.34
C TYR A 147 3.42 8.57 -13.79
N ILE A 148 2.55 9.29 -14.51
CA ILE A 148 1.16 9.52 -14.08
C ILE A 148 0.45 8.17 -13.97
N GLN A 149 0.51 7.34 -15.02
CA GLN A 149 -0.18 6.06 -15.02
C GLN A 149 0.30 5.16 -13.88
N GLY A 150 1.61 5.02 -13.69
CA GLY A 150 2.18 4.13 -12.67
C GLY A 150 1.99 4.59 -11.23
N ASN A 151 1.62 5.84 -11.00
CA ASN A 151 1.30 6.37 -9.67
C ASN A 151 -0.21 6.62 -9.46
N SER A 152 -1.04 6.37 -10.47
CA SER A 152 -2.51 6.56 -10.38
C SER A 152 -3.30 5.25 -10.29
N VAL A 153 -2.65 4.12 -10.56
CA VAL A 153 -3.24 2.78 -10.51
C VAL A 153 -2.60 1.94 -9.41
N PRO A 154 -3.32 0.95 -8.85
CA PRO A 154 -4.71 0.60 -9.14
C PRO A 154 -5.71 1.51 -8.40
N HIS A 155 -6.75 1.96 -9.11
CA HIS A 155 -7.79 2.83 -8.52
C HIS A 155 -8.58 2.13 -7.40
N ALA A 156 -8.65 0.79 -7.45
CA ALA A 156 -9.26 -0.02 -6.39
C ALA A 156 -8.64 0.24 -5.01
N ASN A 157 -7.35 0.60 -4.96
CA ASN A 157 -6.66 0.87 -3.70
C ASN A 157 -7.13 2.14 -3.00
N LEU A 158 -7.82 3.06 -3.68
CA LEU A 158 -8.40 4.23 -3.01
C LEU A 158 -9.44 3.79 -1.97
N ALA A 159 -10.37 2.90 -2.36
CA ALA A 159 -11.38 2.37 -1.44
C ALA A 159 -10.77 1.51 -0.33
N VAL A 160 -9.69 0.77 -0.61
CA VAL A 160 -8.96 0.00 0.41
C VAL A 160 -8.29 0.93 1.43
N LEU A 161 -7.70 2.04 0.98
CA LEU A 161 -7.08 3.04 1.85
C LEU A 161 -8.11 3.72 2.75
N ASP A 162 -9.29 4.08 2.22
CA ASP A 162 -10.36 4.66 3.03
C ASP A 162 -10.79 3.71 4.17
N LYS A 163 -10.95 2.41 3.87
CA LYS A 163 -11.26 1.39 4.87
C LYS A 163 -10.13 1.22 5.89
N LEU A 164 -8.87 1.22 5.45
CA LEU A 164 -7.71 1.15 6.34
C LEU A 164 -7.66 2.34 7.30
N ILE A 165 -7.93 3.55 6.81
CA ILE A 165 -7.98 4.76 7.63
C ILE A 165 -9.11 4.64 8.66
N ALA A 166 -10.30 4.25 8.24
CA ALA A 166 -11.46 4.08 9.12
C ALA A 166 -11.19 3.03 10.22
N ALA A 167 -10.69 1.84 9.84
CA ALA A 167 -10.41 0.77 10.79
C ALA A 167 -9.32 1.16 11.80
N ARG A 168 -8.24 1.80 11.35
CA ARG A 168 -7.17 2.30 12.25
C ARG A 168 -7.66 3.41 13.16
N HIS A 169 -8.52 4.29 12.66
CA HIS A 169 -9.14 5.32 13.45
C HIS A 169 -10.02 4.74 14.56
N GLU A 170 -10.83 3.72 14.24
CA GLU A 170 -11.66 3.04 15.22
C GLU A 170 -10.82 2.35 16.31
N ILE A 171 -9.75 1.63 15.94
CA ILE A 171 -8.79 1.06 16.92
C ILE A 171 -8.24 2.16 17.84
N ALA A 172 -7.82 3.29 17.28
CA ALA A 172 -7.27 4.40 18.06
C ALA A 172 -8.32 4.98 19.02
N GLN A 173 -9.58 5.10 18.60
CA GLN A 173 -10.66 5.54 19.49
C GLN A 173 -10.87 4.54 20.64
N VAL A 174 -10.93 3.24 20.35
CA VAL A 174 -11.19 2.23 21.37
C VAL A 174 -10.03 2.12 22.37
N ILE A 175 -8.79 2.12 21.89
CA ILE A 175 -7.60 1.93 22.74
C ILE A 175 -7.17 3.24 23.41
N CYS A 176 -7.04 4.35 22.67
CA CYS A 176 -6.46 5.58 23.22
C CYS A 176 -7.44 6.38 24.07
N LEU A 177 -8.75 6.40 23.75
CA LEU A 177 -9.70 7.13 24.57
C LEU A 177 -9.87 6.48 25.95
N HIS A 178 -9.65 5.18 26.11
CA HIS A 178 -9.66 4.56 27.45
C HIS A 178 -8.40 4.83 28.25
N VAL A 179 -7.22 4.91 27.61
CA VAL A 179 -5.97 5.23 28.32
C VAL A 179 -6.02 6.63 28.95
N GLN A 180 -6.68 7.60 28.31
CA GLN A 180 -6.80 8.97 28.85
C GLN A 180 -7.68 9.11 30.11
N TYR A 181 -8.47 8.10 30.48
CA TYR A 181 -9.26 8.11 31.72
C TYR A 181 -8.55 7.44 32.91
N PHE A 182 -7.31 6.96 32.74
CA PHE A 182 -6.54 6.28 33.78
C PHE A 182 -5.28 7.05 34.25
N ASP A 183 -5.04 8.25 33.73
CA ASP A 183 -4.02 9.19 34.22
C ASP A 183 -4.60 10.24 35.18
#